data_AF-A0A7R7BYZ4-F1
#
_entry.id   AF-A0A7R7BYZ4-F1
#
_cell.length_a   1.000
_cell.length_b   1.000
_cell.length_c   1.000
_cell.angle_alpha   90.00
_cell.angle_beta   90.00
_cell.angle_gamma   90.00
#
_symmetry.space_group_name_H-M   'P 1'
#
loop_
_entity.id
_entity.type
_entity.pdbx_description
1 polymer ?
#
loop_
_entity_poly.entity_id
_entity_poly.type
_entity_poly.pdbx_seq_one_letter_code
_entity_poly.pdbx_strand_id
1 'polypeptide(L)'
;MRHPAGHSYHSEAIPVAEEASLDSDMFVWGIDLFNHGYYWEAHEAWEGLWQVADRGAPLRTLFKGLILLSAAGVKIREGKQAAAVRHAGRAAALLRRLMNAPDRTIERALDMSPAVLAEHAEAAARIPAPLQTPPPGQPQAVFDFILGSNSPGNADPIAGGYW
;
A
#
# COMPACT_ATOMS: atom_id res chain seq x y z
N MET A 1 -15.01 -0.55 10.24
CA MET A 1 -16.22 -0.14 9.49
C MET A 1 -15.76 0.13 8.07
N ARG A 2 -16.29 -0.59 7.08
CA ARG A 2 -15.99 -0.37 5.66
C ARG A 2 -16.30 1.09 5.32
N HIS A 3 -15.47 1.72 4.48
CA HIS A 3 -15.68 3.10 4.09
C HIS A 3 -16.95 3.18 3.22
N PRO A 4 -17.92 4.09 3.51
CA PRO A 4 -19.16 4.20 2.72
C PRO A 4 -18.93 4.56 1.24
N ALA A 5 -17.75 5.07 0.92
CA ALA A 5 -17.30 5.42 -0.43
C ALA A 5 -16.20 4.47 -0.97
N GLY A 6 -15.96 3.32 -0.32
CA GLY A 6 -15.05 2.32 -0.86
C GLY A 6 -15.68 1.63 -2.07
N HIS A 7 -14.89 1.36 -3.12
CA HIS A 7 -15.32 0.57 -4.29
C HIS A 7 -15.85 -0.83 -3.92
N SER A 8 -15.57 -1.31 -2.70
CA SER A 8 -16.04 -2.57 -2.13
C SER A 8 -17.53 -2.58 -1.71
N TYR A 9 -18.31 -1.50 -1.90
CA TYR A 9 -19.77 -1.58 -1.66
C TYR A 9 -20.50 -2.40 -2.75
N HIS A 10 -19.87 -2.68 -3.91
CA HIS A 10 -20.53 -3.39 -5.02
C HIS A 10 -19.67 -4.38 -5.84
N SER A 11 -18.39 -4.63 -5.54
CA SER A 11 -17.56 -5.53 -6.39
C SER A 11 -17.24 -6.88 -5.73
N GLU A 12 -17.21 -7.90 -6.59
CA GLU A 12 -16.98 -9.32 -6.35
C GLU A 12 -15.84 -9.64 -5.38
N ALA A 13 -15.92 -10.81 -4.75
CA ALA A 13 -14.92 -11.31 -3.82
C ALA A 13 -13.51 -11.16 -4.39
N ILE A 14 -12.62 -10.54 -3.61
CA ILE A 14 -11.19 -10.46 -3.95
C ILE A 14 -10.69 -11.88 -4.25
N PRO A 15 -10.19 -12.17 -5.46
CA PRO A 15 -9.68 -13.50 -5.78
C PRO A 15 -8.56 -13.87 -4.81
N VAL A 16 -8.63 -15.10 -4.29
CA VAL A 16 -7.63 -15.61 -3.34
C VAL A 16 -6.32 -15.82 -4.10
N ALA A 17 -5.24 -15.18 -3.66
CA ALA A 17 -3.93 -15.39 -4.25
C ALA A 17 -3.45 -16.82 -4.02
N GLU A 18 -3.06 -17.52 -5.10
CA GLU A 18 -2.53 -18.89 -5.03
C GLU A 18 -1.06 -18.92 -4.63
N GLU A 19 -0.30 -17.88 -5.02
CA GLU A 19 1.12 -17.71 -4.70
C GLU A 19 1.45 -16.25 -4.36
N ALA A 20 2.44 -16.07 -3.49
CA ALA A 20 3.03 -14.79 -3.17
C ALA A 20 4.00 -14.32 -4.27
N SER A 21 3.56 -13.41 -5.13
CA SER A 21 4.39 -12.86 -6.22
C SER A 21 4.27 -11.34 -6.34
N LEU A 22 5.37 -10.67 -6.71
CA LEU A 22 5.41 -9.24 -7.04
C LEU A 22 4.93 -8.94 -8.46
N ASP A 23 4.75 -9.98 -9.29
CA ASP A 23 4.18 -9.84 -10.64
C ASP A 23 2.69 -10.21 -10.67
N SER A 24 2.10 -10.54 -9.52
CA SER A 24 0.68 -10.91 -9.44
C SER A 24 -0.24 -9.70 -9.59
N ASP A 25 -1.39 -9.90 -10.24
CA ASP A 25 -2.44 -8.88 -10.37
C ASP A 25 -2.87 -8.32 -9.00
N MET A 26 -2.91 -9.19 -7.98
CA MET A 26 -3.22 -8.81 -6.60
C MET A 26 -2.19 -7.85 -5.99
N PHE A 27 -0.91 -8.00 -6.30
CA PHE A 27 0.12 -7.08 -5.84
C PHE A 27 0.01 -5.72 -6.53
N VAL A 28 -0.16 -5.72 -7.86
CA VAL A 28 -0.31 -4.50 -8.67
C VAL A 28 -1.58 -3.75 -8.28
N TRP A 29 -2.69 -4.45 -8.07
CA TRP A 29 -3.92 -3.85 -7.55
C TRP A 29 -3.70 -3.26 -6.14
N GLY A 30 -3.04 -3.97 -5.23
CA GLY A 30 -2.72 -3.42 -3.91
C GLY A 30 -1.92 -2.11 -3.98
N ILE A 31 -0.98 -1.99 -4.92
CA ILE A 31 -0.24 -0.74 -5.21
C ILE A 31 -1.20 0.36 -5.66
N ASP A 32 -2.06 0.09 -6.64
CA ASP A 32 -3.00 1.07 -7.17
C ASP A 32 -3.95 1.61 -6.08
N LEU A 33 -4.54 0.72 -5.29
CA LEU A 33 -5.39 1.08 -4.16
C LEU A 33 -4.65 1.95 -3.14
N PHE A 34 -3.40 1.58 -2.82
CA PHE A 34 -2.59 2.31 -1.85
C PHE A 34 -2.30 3.73 -2.33
N ASN A 35 -1.87 3.88 -3.58
CA ASN A 35 -1.54 5.17 -4.20
C ASN A 35 -2.77 6.10 -4.24
N HIS A 36 -3.97 5.54 -4.41
CA HIS A 36 -5.23 6.28 -4.41
C HIS A 36 -5.87 6.48 -3.02
N GLY A 37 -5.21 6.08 -1.93
CA GLY A 37 -5.70 6.30 -0.56
C GLY A 37 -6.72 5.27 -0.04
N TYR A 38 -6.99 4.21 -0.81
CA TYR A 38 -7.79 3.04 -0.41
C TYR A 38 -6.98 2.08 0.45
N TYR A 39 -6.45 2.60 1.56
CA TYR A 39 -5.51 1.88 2.41
C TYR A 39 -6.08 0.61 3.04
N TRP A 40 -7.38 0.58 3.31
CA TRP A 40 -7.99 -0.62 3.89
C TRP A 40 -8.07 -1.75 2.87
N GLU A 41 -8.46 -1.44 1.64
CA GLU A 41 -8.53 -2.36 0.52
C GLU A 41 -7.12 -2.85 0.12
N ALA A 42 -6.12 -1.95 0.07
CA ALA A 42 -4.73 -2.33 -0.15
C ALA A 42 -4.20 -3.27 0.93
N HIS A 43 -4.60 -3.04 2.19
CA HIS A 43 -4.29 -3.94 3.29
C HIS A 43 -4.87 -5.35 3.06
N GLU A 44 -6.14 -5.47 2.68
CA GLU A 44 -6.75 -6.78 2.40
C GLU A 44 -6.07 -7.50 1.22
N ALA A 45 -5.77 -6.77 0.13
CA ALA A 45 -5.09 -7.33 -1.03
C ALA A 45 -3.73 -7.94 -0.65
N TRP A 46 -2.93 -7.21 0.13
CA TRP A 46 -1.63 -7.71 0.58
C TRP A 46 -1.72 -8.74 1.72
N GLU A 47 -2.80 -8.77 2.50
CA GLU A 47 -3.03 -9.82 3.50
C GLU A 47 -3.18 -11.20 2.86
N GLY A 48 -3.90 -11.30 1.74
CA GLY A 48 -4.00 -12.54 0.96
C GLY A 48 -2.62 -13.06 0.53
N LEU A 49 -1.79 -12.20 -0.07
CA LEU A 49 -0.42 -12.55 -0.46
C LEU A 49 0.47 -12.91 0.75
N TRP A 50 0.32 -12.20 1.87
CA TRP A 50 1.05 -12.51 3.10
C TRP A 50 0.70 -13.88 3.68
N GLN A 51 -0.56 -14.31 3.57
CA GLN A 51 -0.99 -15.61 4.10
C GLN A 51 -0.32 -16.77 3.37
N VAL A 52 -0.20 -16.69 2.04
CA VAL A 52 0.41 -17.74 1.20
C VAL A 52 1.93 -17.63 1.07
N ALA A 53 2.54 -16.50 1.43
CA ALA A 53 3.98 -16.34 1.41
C ALA A 53 4.71 -17.25 2.43
N ASP A 54 5.79 -17.89 1.99
CA ASP A 54 6.59 -18.78 2.83
C ASP A 54 7.12 -18.12 4.11
N ARG A 55 7.17 -18.91 5.19
CA ARG A 55 7.73 -18.43 6.47
C ARG A 55 9.22 -18.15 6.30
N GLY A 56 9.64 -16.94 6.70
CA GLY A 56 11.03 -16.50 6.59
C GLY A 56 11.40 -15.91 5.23
N ALA A 57 10.53 -16.01 4.21
CA ALA A 57 10.79 -15.42 2.91
C ALA A 57 10.81 -13.87 2.97
N PRO A 58 11.67 -13.20 2.18
CA PRO A 58 11.67 -11.75 2.05
C PRO A 58 10.29 -11.18 1.66
N LEU A 59 9.56 -11.85 0.78
CA LEU A 59 8.20 -11.43 0.37
C LEU A 59 7.21 -11.41 1.54
N ARG A 60 7.26 -12.39 2.44
CA ARG A 60 6.41 -12.38 3.65
C ARG A 60 6.73 -11.18 4.55
N THR A 61 8.00 -10.81 4.64
CA THR A 61 8.44 -9.62 5.39
C THR A 61 7.97 -8.33 4.71
N LEU A 62 8.10 -8.25 3.39
CA LEU A 62 7.61 -7.13 2.58
C LEU A 62 6.11 -6.94 2.74
N PHE A 63 5.29 -7.95 2.47
CA PHE A 63 3.83 -7.83 2.59
C PHE A 63 3.42 -7.45 4.00
N LYS A 64 4.09 -7.98 5.04
CA LYS A 64 3.81 -7.53 6.42
C LYS A 64 4.12 -6.06 6.64
N GLY A 65 5.19 -5.56 6.04
CA GLY A 65 5.55 -4.13 6.04
C GLY A 65 4.49 -3.28 5.36
N LEU A 66 4.08 -3.65 4.14
CA LEU A 66 3.06 -2.96 3.35
C LEU A 66 1.69 -2.96 4.04
N ILE A 67 1.27 -4.08 4.63
CA ILE A 67 0.06 -4.19 5.46
C ILE A 67 0.08 -3.19 6.63
N LEU A 68 1.20 -3.08 7.34
CA LEU A 68 1.33 -2.14 8.46
C LEU A 68 1.37 -0.69 7.98
N LEU A 69 1.97 -0.44 6.82
CA LEU A 69 1.98 0.88 6.18
C LEU A 69 0.57 1.33 5.79
N SER A 70 -0.22 0.44 5.17
CA SER A 70 -1.64 0.66 4.91
C SER A 70 -2.42 0.95 6.19
N ALA A 71 -2.19 0.18 7.27
CA ALA A 71 -2.81 0.47 8.56
C ALA A 71 -2.41 1.86 9.10
N ALA A 72 -1.17 2.30 8.90
CA ALA A 72 -0.74 3.65 9.26
C ALA A 72 -1.51 4.71 8.45
N GLY A 73 -1.68 4.53 7.13
CA GLY A 73 -2.47 5.41 6.28
C GLY A 73 -3.92 5.57 6.76
N VAL A 74 -4.58 4.47 7.12
CA VAL A 74 -5.92 4.50 7.75
C VAL A 74 -5.90 5.33 9.04
N LYS A 75 -4.89 5.16 9.90
CA LYS A 75 -4.80 5.89 11.17
C LYS A 75 -4.48 7.38 11.00
N ILE A 76 -3.73 7.76 9.98
CA ILE A 76 -3.53 9.18 9.64
C ILE A 76 -4.87 9.82 9.25
N ARG A 77 -5.65 9.16 8.38
CA ARG A 77 -6.99 9.63 7.97
C ARG A 77 -7.98 9.71 9.12
N GLU A 78 -7.89 8.81 10.10
CA GLU A 78 -8.69 8.85 11.32
C GLU A 78 -8.24 9.93 12.33
N GLY A 79 -7.17 10.68 12.06
CA GLY A 79 -6.58 11.64 13.01
C GLY A 79 -5.91 10.98 14.22
N LYS A 80 -5.62 9.68 14.17
CA LYS A 80 -5.06 8.90 15.28
C LYS A 80 -3.54 8.78 15.17
N GLN A 81 -2.85 9.92 15.32
CA GLN A 81 -1.40 10.05 15.11
C GLN A 81 -0.57 9.02 15.89
N ALA A 82 -0.83 8.81 17.18
CA ALA A 82 -0.06 7.84 17.98
C ALA A 82 -0.18 6.40 17.47
N ALA A 83 -1.36 6.02 16.95
CA ALA A 83 -1.56 4.72 16.32
C ALA A 83 -0.85 4.64 14.97
N ALA A 84 -0.90 5.71 14.17
CA ALA A 84 -0.16 5.81 12.91
C ALA A 84 1.35 5.65 13.11
N VAL A 85 1.94 6.38 14.06
CA VAL A 85 3.38 6.31 14.39
C VAL A 85 3.79 4.88 14.77
N ARG A 86 2.98 4.20 15.58
CA ARG A 86 3.26 2.81 15.97
C ARG A 86 3.23 1.86 14.77
N HIS A 87 2.27 2.00 13.86
CA HIS A 87 2.18 1.16 12.67
C HIS A 87 3.30 1.45 11.68
N ALA A 88 3.57 2.73 11.40
CA ALA A 88 4.64 3.18 10.53
C ALA A 88 6.02 2.73 11.03
N GLY A 89 6.33 2.89 12.33
CA GLY A 89 7.61 2.44 12.89
C GLY A 89 7.82 0.92 12.77
N ARG A 90 6.76 0.12 12.94
CA ARG A 90 6.83 -1.33 12.73
C ARG A 90 6.98 -1.69 11.25
N ALA A 91 6.30 -1.00 10.35
CA ALA A 91 6.47 -1.16 8.91
C ALA A 91 7.92 -0.85 8.50
N ALA A 92 8.43 0.30 8.94
CA ALA A 92 9.79 0.76 8.69
C ALA A 92 10.85 -0.24 9.19
N ALA A 93 10.67 -0.81 10.37
CA ALA A 93 11.57 -1.84 10.89
C ALA A 93 11.61 -3.11 10.02
N LEU A 94 10.49 -3.51 9.40
CA LEU A 94 10.46 -4.65 8.47
C LEU A 94 11.09 -4.30 7.13
N LEU A 95 10.77 -3.12 6.59
CA LEU A 95 11.31 -2.65 5.32
C LEU A 95 12.84 -2.51 5.37
N ARG A 96 13.39 -1.98 6.46
CA ARG A 96 14.85 -1.88 6.65
C ARG A 96 15.56 -3.24 6.68
N ARG A 97 14.89 -4.32 7.10
CA ARG A 97 15.48 -5.68 7.05
C ARG A 97 15.68 -6.17 5.61
N LEU A 98 14.91 -5.64 4.67
CA LEU A 98 14.98 -6.01 3.25
C LEU A 98 16.14 -5.30 2.53
N MET A 99 16.77 -4.29 3.14
CA MET A 99 17.88 -3.55 2.53
C MET A 99 19.12 -4.40 2.26
N ASN A 100 19.30 -5.47 3.02
CA ASN A 100 20.45 -6.36 2.90
C ASN A 100 20.21 -7.52 1.94
N ALA A 101 19.06 -7.57 1.26
CA ALA A 101 18.81 -8.59 0.26
C ALA A 101 19.74 -8.35 -0.95
N PRO A 102 20.44 -9.38 -1.45
CA PRO A 102 21.32 -9.24 -2.62
C PRO A 102 20.53 -8.95 -3.90
N ASP A 103 19.25 -9.31 -3.94
CA ASP A 103 18.35 -9.07 -5.05
C ASP A 103 17.54 -7.76 -4.87
N ARG A 104 17.50 -6.95 -5.92
CA ARG A 104 16.77 -5.68 -6.01
C ARG A 104 15.36 -5.82 -6.57
N THR A 105 14.83 -7.04 -6.73
CA THR A 105 13.46 -7.27 -7.22
C THR A 105 12.39 -6.47 -6.45
N ILE A 106 12.51 -6.36 -5.12
CA ILE A 106 11.60 -5.55 -4.30
C ILE A 106 11.72 -4.05 -4.63
N GLU A 107 12.95 -3.54 -4.76
CA GLU A 107 13.19 -2.13 -5.09
C GLU A 107 12.62 -1.79 -6.48
N ARG A 108 12.78 -2.68 -7.46
CA ARG A 108 12.20 -2.53 -8.80
C ARG A 108 10.68 -2.54 -8.78
N ALA A 109 10.08 -3.48 -8.05
CA ALA A 109 8.62 -3.59 -7.96
C ALA A 109 7.97 -2.38 -7.26
N LEU A 110 8.65 -1.79 -6.28
CA LEU A 110 8.17 -0.60 -5.58
C LEU A 110 8.59 0.72 -6.25
N ASP A 111 9.48 0.66 -7.24
CA ASP A 111 10.18 1.82 -7.81
C ASP A 111 10.85 2.71 -6.73
N MET A 112 11.20 2.09 -5.62
CA MET A 112 11.72 2.76 -4.42
C MET A 112 12.44 1.76 -3.54
N SER A 113 13.59 2.15 -2.98
CA SER A 113 14.27 1.28 -2.02
C SER A 113 13.42 1.10 -0.74
N PRO A 114 13.39 -0.10 -0.13
CA PRO A 114 12.67 -0.30 1.13
C PRO A 114 13.12 0.64 2.26
N ALA A 115 14.38 1.10 2.23
CA ALA A 115 14.92 2.07 3.18
C ALA A 115 14.23 3.43 3.06
N VAL A 116 14.13 3.95 1.84
CA VAL A 116 13.49 5.24 1.55
C VAL A 116 12.00 5.16 1.88
N LEU A 117 11.33 4.06 1.52
CA LEU A 117 9.93 3.84 1.89
C LEU A 117 9.72 3.86 3.42
N ALA A 118 10.66 3.29 4.17
CA ALA A 118 10.63 3.31 5.64
C ALA A 118 10.72 4.74 6.21
N GLU A 119 11.56 5.59 5.61
CA GLU A 119 11.72 6.99 6.02
C GLU A 119 10.45 7.80 5.74
N HIS A 120 9.87 7.66 4.54
CA HIS A 120 8.61 8.32 4.19
C HIS A 120 7.46 7.88 5.11
N ALA A 121 7.35 6.58 5.40
CA ALA A 121 6.33 6.06 6.31
C ALA A 121 6.39 6.72 7.70
N GLU A 122 7.59 6.83 8.27
CA GLU A 122 7.79 7.46 9.59
C GLU A 122 7.61 8.98 9.55
N ALA A 123 7.99 9.64 8.46
CA ALA A 123 7.79 11.08 8.27
C ALA A 123 6.29 11.42 8.21
N ALA A 124 5.53 10.74 7.34
CA ALA A 124 4.09 10.95 7.16
C ALA A 124 3.29 10.69 8.44
N ALA A 125 3.68 9.69 9.23
CA ALA A 125 3.01 9.40 10.49
C ALA A 125 3.30 10.42 11.60
N ARG A 126 4.49 11.05 11.58
CA ARG A 126 4.90 12.06 12.57
C ARG A 126 4.32 13.42 12.24
N ILE A 127 4.38 13.82 10.97
CA ILE A 127 3.93 15.13 10.49
C ILE A 127 3.00 14.87 9.30
N PRO A 128 1.75 14.44 9.57
CA PRO A 128 0.81 14.18 8.49
C PRO A 128 0.46 15.47 7.77
N ALA A 129 0.37 15.39 6.44
CA ALA A 129 -0.16 16.47 5.64
C ALA A 129 -1.59 16.82 6.12
N PRO A 130 -2.02 18.10 6.04
CA PRO A 130 -3.37 18.48 6.37
C PRO A 130 -4.39 17.65 5.59
N LEU A 131 -5.38 17.10 6.30
CA LEU A 131 -6.49 16.41 5.66
C LEU A 131 -7.34 17.45 4.92
N GLN A 132 -7.59 17.18 3.65
CA GLN A 132 -8.43 17.98 2.76
C GLN A 132 -9.80 17.31 2.63
N THR A 133 -10.78 18.03 2.11
CA THR A 133 -12.05 17.41 1.72
C THR A 133 -11.87 16.79 0.33
N PRO A 134 -11.82 15.46 0.19
CA PRO A 134 -11.68 14.84 -1.12
C PRO A 134 -13.00 14.94 -1.91
N PRO A 135 -12.97 14.74 -3.24
CA PRO A 135 -14.17 14.57 -4.04
C PRO A 135 -15.10 13.49 -3.45
N PRO A 136 -16.43 13.63 -3.59
CA PRO A 136 -17.37 12.60 -3.15
C PRO A 136 -16.99 11.24 -3.75
N GLY A 137 -16.89 10.22 -2.90
CA GLY A 137 -16.56 8.87 -3.36
C GLY A 137 -15.07 8.52 -3.36
N GLN A 138 -14.15 9.47 -3.16
CA GLN A 138 -12.71 9.21 -3.20
C GLN A 138 -12.05 9.44 -1.83
N PRO A 139 -11.23 8.50 -1.33
CA PRO A 139 -10.42 8.76 -0.15
C PRO A 139 -9.24 9.68 -0.50
N GLN A 140 -8.77 10.45 0.48
CA GLN A 140 -7.55 11.24 0.33
C GLN A 140 -6.31 10.36 0.56
N ALA A 141 -5.33 10.44 -0.34
CA ALA A 141 -3.99 9.91 -0.11
C ALA A 141 -3.24 10.79 0.92
N VAL A 142 -2.58 10.14 1.89
CA VAL A 142 -1.88 10.79 3.02
C VAL A 142 -0.36 10.60 3.00
N PHE A 143 0.15 9.87 2.02
CA PHE A 143 1.57 9.70 1.78
C PHE A 143 2.00 10.58 0.60
N ASP A 144 3.22 11.12 0.67
CA ASP A 144 3.80 12.03 -0.32
C ASP A 144 4.64 11.31 -1.40
N PHE A 145 4.43 10.00 -1.54
CA PHE A 145 5.12 9.14 -2.50
C PHE A 145 4.11 8.24 -3.23
N ILE A 146 4.56 7.71 -4.36
CA ILE A 146 3.85 6.74 -5.18
C ILE A 146 4.69 5.46 -5.23
N LEU A 147 4.04 4.30 -5.13
CA LEU A 147 4.67 3.01 -5.32
C LEU A 147 4.54 2.54 -6.77
N GLY A 148 5.61 1.94 -7.30
CA GLY A 148 5.57 1.20 -8.56
C GLY A 148 5.35 2.08 -9.79
N SER A 149 5.85 3.31 -9.80
CA SER A 149 5.62 4.33 -10.85
C SER A 149 5.97 3.87 -12.28
N ASN A 150 6.82 2.84 -12.42
CA ASN A 150 7.24 2.23 -13.68
C ASN A 150 6.48 0.94 -14.06
N SER A 151 5.43 0.56 -13.34
CA SER A 151 4.58 -0.59 -13.71
C SER A 151 3.77 -0.28 -14.97
N PRO A 152 3.62 -1.19 -15.94
CA PRO A 152 2.96 -0.92 -17.22
C PRO A 152 1.47 -0.54 -17.14
N GLY A 153 0.87 -0.55 -15.94
CA GLY A 153 -0.48 -0.04 -15.67
C GLY A 153 -0.57 1.47 -15.42
N ASN A 154 0.57 2.18 -15.36
CA ASN A 154 0.62 3.63 -15.10
C ASN A 154 0.62 4.48 -16.39
N ALA A 155 0.09 3.94 -17.49
CA ALA A 155 -0.28 4.75 -18.64
C ALA A 155 -1.54 5.54 -18.28
N ASP A 156 -1.47 6.86 -18.41
CA ASP A 156 -2.52 7.83 -18.09
C ASP A 156 -3.95 7.37 -18.42
N PRO A 157 -4.96 7.75 -17.61
CA PRO A 157 -6.35 7.70 -18.03
C PRO A 157 -6.61 8.82 -19.04
N ILE A 158 -6.22 8.63 -20.30
CA ILE A 158 -6.61 9.54 -21.39
C ILE A 158 -7.76 8.93 -22.21
N ALA A 159 -8.94 9.46 -21.89
CA ALA A 159 -9.96 9.96 -22.81
C ALA A 159 -10.51 9.03 -23.91
N GLY A 160 -11.84 8.86 -23.84
CA GLY A 160 -12.72 8.48 -24.94
C GLY A 160 -13.67 7.38 -24.50
N GLY A 161 -15.00 7.52 -24.49
CA GLY A 161 -15.90 8.53 -24.99
C GLY A 161 -17.33 7.96 -24.85
N TYR A 162 -18.32 8.85 -24.95
CA TYR A 162 -19.76 8.55 -25.11
C TYR A 162 -20.05 7.25 -25.89
N TRP A 163 -20.69 6.25 -25.29
CA TRP A 163 -22.15 5.97 -25.23
C TRP A 163 -22.39 4.73 -24.37
#